data_AF-A0A954RU14-F1
#
_entry.id   AF-A0A954RU14-F1
#
_cell.length_a   1.000
_cell.length_b   1.000
_cell.length_c   1.000
_cell.angle_alpha   90.00
_cell.angle_beta   90.00
_cell.angle_gamma   90.00
#
_symmetry.space_group_name_H-M   'P 1'
#
loop_
_entity.id
_entity.type
_entity.pdbx_description
1 polymer ?
#
loop_
_entity_poly.entity_id
_entity_poly.type
_entity_poly.pdbx_seq_one_letter_code
_entity_poly.pdbx_strand_id
1 'polypeptide(L)'
;MIDIQNEQLLSLAEASREIPGGRVALSTLHRWRLAGIRGIRLETLKCGHRRITSREALERFFAATTAQSEGSIAAIESVDRQSAIALAENELERAGI
;
A
#
# COMPACT_ATOMS: atom_id res chain seq x y z
N MET A 1 11.97 2.44 8.94
CA MET A 1 12.47 1.67 10.11
C MET A 1 11.94 2.33 11.36
N ILE A 2 11.43 1.54 12.32
CA ILE A 2 10.77 2.05 13.54
C ILE A 2 11.78 2.71 14.48
N ASP A 3 11.50 3.96 14.88
CA ASP A 3 12.17 4.65 15.98
C ASP A 3 11.44 4.44 17.31
N ILE A 4 12.05 3.67 18.20
CA ILE A 4 11.45 3.30 19.50
C ILE A 4 11.30 4.46 20.48
N GLN A 5 11.99 5.60 20.28
CA GLN A 5 11.93 6.74 21.19
C GLN A 5 10.82 7.72 20.80
N ASN A 6 10.48 7.79 19.51
CA ASN A 6 9.59 8.83 18.96
C ASN A 6 8.27 8.27 18.40
N GLU A 7 8.18 6.97 18.13
CA GLU A 7 6.97 6.35 17.56
C GLU A 7 6.08 5.69 18.62
N GLN A 8 4.77 5.66 18.37
CA GLN A 8 3.80 5.00 19.24
C GLN A 8 3.80 3.49 19.00
N LEU A 9 4.52 2.76 19.86
CA LEU A 9 4.67 1.30 19.75
C LEU A 9 3.38 0.56 20.11
N LEU A 10 3.04 -0.43 19.28
CA LEU A 10 1.86 -1.28 19.38
C LEU A 10 2.23 -2.75 19.17
N SER A 11 1.67 -3.64 19.98
CA SER A 11 1.64 -5.06 19.63
C SER A 11 0.80 -5.28 18.37
N LEU A 12 1.03 -6.39 17.66
CA LEU A 12 0.18 -6.74 16.50
C LEU A 12 -1.31 -6.92 16.89
N ALA A 13 -1.61 -7.29 18.13
CA ALA A 13 -2.99 -7.42 18.62
C ALA A 13 -3.65 -6.05 18.90
N GLU A 14 -2.88 -5.04 19.31
CA GLU A 14 -3.36 -3.65 19.42
C GLU A 14 -3.53 -3.04 18.04
N ALA A 15 -2.52 -3.17 17.16
CA ALA A 15 -2.60 -2.73 15.77
C ALA A 15 -3.84 -3.28 15.05
N SER A 16 -4.18 -4.56 15.25
CA SER A 16 -5.39 -5.20 14.71
C SER A 16 -6.68 -4.44 15.03
N ARG A 17 -6.77 -3.77 16.18
CA ARG A 17 -7.96 -3.06 16.67
C ARG A 17 -7.94 -1.56 16.34
N GLU A 18 -6.77 -0.97 16.18
CA GLU A 18 -6.60 0.46 15.95
C GLU A 18 -6.63 0.87 14.47
N ILE A 19 -6.57 -0.08 13.53
CA ILE A 19 -6.61 0.22 12.11
C ILE A 19 -7.96 0.88 11.73
N PRO A 20 -7.93 2.03 11.04
CA PRO A 20 -9.14 2.68 10.52
C PRO A 20 -9.93 1.77 9.56
N GLY A 21 -11.25 1.85 9.60
CA GLY A 21 -12.13 0.99 8.79
C GLY A 21 -12.49 -0.34 9.45
N GLY A 22 -11.96 -0.63 10.64
CA GLY A 22 -12.40 -1.74 11.48
C GLY A 22 -11.30 -2.75 11.77
N ARG A 23 -11.65 -3.76 12.56
CA ARG A 23 -10.68 -4.73 13.08
C ARG A 23 -10.13 -5.61 11.96
N VAL A 24 -8.83 -5.55 11.73
CA VAL A 24 -8.12 -6.43 10.80
C VAL A 24 -7.71 -7.72 11.52
N ALA A 25 -7.87 -8.87 10.88
CA ALA A 25 -7.45 -10.15 11.45
C ALA A 25 -5.95 -10.19 11.74
N LEU A 26 -5.55 -10.81 12.86
CA LEU A 26 -4.14 -10.89 13.26
C LEU A 26 -3.27 -11.65 12.22
N SER A 27 -3.84 -12.66 11.57
CA SER A 27 -3.19 -13.39 10.47
C SER A 27 -2.80 -12.48 9.30
N THR A 28 -3.62 -11.46 9.01
CA THR A 28 -3.34 -10.47 7.97
C THR A 28 -2.13 -9.61 8.30
N LEU A 29 -2.00 -9.14 9.56
CA LEU A 29 -0.82 -8.42 10.03
C LEU A 29 0.45 -9.30 9.98
N HIS A 30 0.33 -10.57 10.34
CA HIS A 30 1.43 -11.53 10.19
C HIS A 30 1.85 -11.68 8.72
N ARG A 31 0.88 -11.77 7.80
CA ARG A 31 1.14 -11.79 6.35
C ARG A 31 1.85 -10.52 5.89
N TRP A 32 1.39 -9.34 6.32
CA TRP A 32 2.01 -8.07 5.93
C TRP A 32 3.46 -7.94 6.38
N ARG A 33 3.81 -8.40 7.58
CA ARG A 33 5.23 -8.36 8.00
C ARG A 33 6.10 -9.42 7.31
N LEU A 34 5.54 -10.59 6.96
CA LEU A 34 6.30 -11.73 6.44
C LEU A 34 6.47 -11.65 4.92
N ALA A 35 5.36 -11.49 4.21
CA ALA A 35 5.30 -11.46 2.75
C ALA A 35 5.03 -10.05 2.20
N GLY A 36 4.33 -9.21 2.97
CA GLY A 36 3.91 -7.89 2.49
C GLY A 36 2.70 -7.94 1.56
N ILE A 37 2.44 -6.81 0.91
CA ILE A 37 1.49 -6.64 -0.19
C ILE A 37 2.21 -5.87 -1.28
N ARG A 38 2.20 -6.36 -2.52
CA ARG A 38 2.83 -5.69 -3.69
C ARG A 38 4.31 -5.32 -3.42
N GLY A 39 5.06 -6.21 -2.78
CA GLY A 39 6.47 -6.00 -2.43
C GLY A 39 6.71 -5.12 -1.20
N ILE A 40 5.68 -4.50 -0.63
CA ILE A 40 5.79 -3.61 0.54
C ILE A 40 5.48 -4.41 1.80
N ARG A 41 6.39 -4.40 2.77
CA ARG A 41 6.26 -5.15 4.02
C ARG A 41 6.02 -4.21 5.18
N LEU A 42 5.20 -4.66 6.14
CA LEU A 42 4.98 -3.92 7.39
C LEU A 42 6.25 -3.97 8.24
N GLU A 43 6.73 -2.80 8.65
CA GLU A 43 7.86 -2.68 9.56
C GLU A 43 7.49 -3.27 10.92
N THR A 44 8.34 -4.15 11.45
CA THR A 44 8.18 -4.69 12.80
C THR A 44 9.53 -4.87 13.45
N LEU A 45 9.56 -4.72 14.75
CA LEU A 45 10.70 -5.08 15.59
C LEU A 45 10.36 -6.27 16.48
N LYS A 46 11.40 -7.01 16.89
CA LYS A 46 11.27 -8.12 17.82
C LYS A 46 11.66 -7.61 19.21
N CYS A 47 10.71 -7.64 20.14
CA CYS A 47 10.95 -7.33 21.54
C CYS A 47 10.69 -8.60 22.35
N GLY A 48 11.77 -9.28 22.75
CA GLY A 48 11.70 -10.62 23.34
C GLY A 48 11.00 -11.63 22.42
N HIS A 49 9.92 -12.25 22.92
CA HIS A 49 9.12 -13.23 22.18
C HIS A 49 8.00 -12.60 21.33
N ARG A 50 7.83 -11.28 21.41
CA ARG A 50 6.73 -10.56 20.77
C ARG A 50 7.21 -9.74 19.57
N ARG A 51 6.28 -9.48 18.67
CA ARG A 51 6.47 -8.60 17.52
C ARG A 51 5.65 -7.34 17.72
N ILE A 52 6.33 -6.22 17.52
CA ILE A 52 5.83 -4.88 17.77
C ILE A 52 5.94 -4.10 16.46
N THR A 53 4.94 -3.27 16.20
CA THR A 53 4.89 -2.26 15.14
C THR A 53 4.69 -0.90 15.80
N SER A 54 4.56 0.16 15.02
CA SER A 54 4.09 1.46 15.49
C SER A 54 2.91 1.97 14.67
N ARG A 55 2.25 3.02 15.15
CA ARG A 55 1.22 3.75 14.39
C ARG A 55 1.81 4.34 13.11
N GLU A 56 2.98 4.92 13.22
CA GLU A 56 3.73 5.57 12.14
C GLU A 56 4.20 4.53 11.10
N ALA A 57 4.60 3.33 11.52
CA ALA A 57 4.91 2.23 10.61
C ALA A 57 3.67 1.76 9.82
N LEU A 58 2.49 1.73 10.45
CA LEU A 58 1.24 1.41 9.75
C LEU A 58 0.91 2.49 8.72
N GLU A 59 1.05 3.76 9.08
CA GLU A 59 0.86 4.89 8.17
C GLU A 59 1.79 4.80 6.95
N ARG A 60 3.10 4.62 7.18
CA ARG A 60 4.08 4.41 6.09
C ARG A 60 3.72 3.21 5.21
N PHE A 61 3.30 2.11 5.83
CA PHE A 61 2.88 0.90 5.10
C PHE A 61 1.67 1.18 4.21
N PHE A 62 0.62 1.81 4.74
CA PHE A 62 -0.57 2.12 3.96
C PHE A 62 -0.27 3.11 2.85
N ALA A 63 0.43 4.21 3.14
CA ALA A 63 0.84 5.19 2.15
C ALA A 63 1.61 4.54 0.98
N ALA A 64 2.60 3.69 1.28
CA ALA A 64 3.35 2.98 0.26
C ALA A 64 2.45 2.01 -0.53
N THR A 65 1.57 1.24 0.12
CA THR A 65 0.70 0.29 -0.58
C THR A 65 -0.34 0.97 -1.46
N THR A 66 -0.80 2.15 -1.06
CA THR A 66 -1.71 3.00 -1.85
C THR A 66 -0.97 3.58 -3.05
N ALA A 67 0.20 4.20 -2.85
CA ALA A 67 1.01 4.74 -3.93
C ALA A 67 1.36 3.68 -4.98
N GLN A 68 1.66 2.44 -4.55
CA GLN A 68 1.90 1.33 -5.48
C GLN A 68 0.63 0.89 -6.21
N SER A 69 -0.53 0.98 -5.57
CA SER A 69 -1.81 0.67 -6.21
C SER A 69 -2.17 1.74 -7.24
N GLU A 70 -2.00 3.01 -6.93
CA GLU A 70 -2.26 4.14 -7.82
C GLU A 70 -1.27 4.19 -8.98
N GLY A 71 0.02 3.97 -8.72
CA GLY A 71 1.04 3.85 -9.77
C GLY A 71 0.76 2.68 -10.72
N SER A 72 0.20 1.59 -10.20
CA SER A 72 -0.28 0.47 -11.03
C SER A 72 -1.53 0.85 -11.83
N ILE A 73 -2.45 1.64 -11.29
CA ILE A 73 -3.63 2.11 -12.01
C ILE A 73 -3.22 3.09 -13.12
N ALA A 74 -2.38 4.08 -12.82
CA ALA A 74 -1.85 5.01 -13.82
C ALA A 74 -1.05 4.30 -14.93
N ALA A 75 -0.33 3.22 -14.61
CA ALA A 75 0.35 2.39 -15.60
C ALA A 75 -0.61 1.55 -16.47
N ILE A 76 -1.77 1.13 -15.95
CA ILE A 76 -2.81 0.43 -16.72
C ILE A 76 -3.60 1.43 -17.59
N GLU A 77 -3.98 2.58 -17.03
CA GLU A 77 -4.71 3.63 -17.73
C GLU A 77 -3.89 4.24 -18.88
N SER A 78 -2.56 4.31 -18.76
CA SER A 78 -1.72 4.89 -19.82
C SER A 78 -1.68 4.06 -21.11
N VAL A 79 -1.65 2.72 -21.03
CA VAL A 79 -1.57 1.87 -22.23
C VAL A 79 -2.89 1.86 -23.03
N ASP A 80 -4.03 1.82 -22.33
CA ASP A 80 -5.35 1.77 -22.98
C ASP A 80 -5.83 3.17 -23.41
N ARG A 81 -5.50 4.22 -22.64
CA ARG A 81 -5.83 5.61 -23.00
C ARG A 81 -4.96 6.14 -24.12
N GLN A 82 -3.66 5.85 -24.17
CA GLN A 82 -2.79 6.31 -25.26
C GLN A 82 -3.15 5.66 -26.59
N SER A 83 -3.48 4.36 -26.58
CA SER A 83 -3.93 3.67 -27.80
C SER A 83 -5.32 4.12 -28.23
N ALA A 84 -6.26 4.33 -27.29
CA ALA A 84 -7.57 4.88 -27.60
C ALA A 84 -7.51 6.34 -28.10
N ILE A 85 -6.63 7.18 -27.53
CA ILE A 85 -6.37 8.54 -28.03
C ILE A 85 -5.76 8.48 -29.43
N ALA A 86 -4.77 7.63 -29.66
CA ALA A 86 -4.13 7.50 -30.98
C ALA A 86 -5.09 6.98 -32.06
N LEU A 87 -6.01 6.07 -31.72
CA LEU A 87 -7.04 5.59 -32.63
C LEU A 87 -8.06 6.69 -32.95
N ALA A 88 -8.49 7.43 -31.93
CA ALA A 88 -9.39 8.58 -32.12
C ALA A 88 -8.74 9.68 -32.96
N GLU A 89 -7.47 10.03 -32.70
CA GLU A 89 -6.71 11.02 -33.46
C GLU A 89 -6.58 10.62 -34.94
N ASN A 90 -6.33 9.34 -35.22
CA ASN A 90 -6.25 8.84 -36.60
C ASN A 90 -7.62 8.86 -37.31
N GLU A 91 -8.71 8.58 -36.59
CA GLU A 91 -10.07 8.70 -37.13
C GLU A 91 -10.45 10.15 -37.42
N LEU A 92 -10.06 11.10 -36.55
CA LEU A 92 -10.23 12.53 -36.76
C LEU A 92 -9.44 13.02 -37.98
N GLU A 93 -8.16 12.65 -38.09
CA GLU A 93 -7.32 12.99 -39.25
C GLU A 93 -7.89 12.43 -40.56
N ARG A 94 -8.44 11.21 -40.54
CA ARG A 94 -9.12 10.62 -41.70
C ARG A 94 -10.45 11.28 -42.04
N ALA A 95 -11.16 11.77 -41.04
CA ALA A 95 -12.40 12.53 -41.23
C ALA A 95 -12.15 13.97 -41.72
N GLY A 96 -10.92 14.47 -41.62
CA GLY A 96 -10.50 15.77 -42.14
C GLY A 96 -11.05 16.96 -41.35
N ILE A 97 -11.27 16.78 -40.04
CA ILE A 97 -11.69 17.81 -39.09
C ILE A 97 -10.65 17.91 -37.97
#